data_AF-X0RXZ1-F1
#
_entry.id   AF-X0RXZ1-F1
#
_cell.length_a   1.000
_cell.length_b   1.000
_cell.length_c   1.000
_cell.angle_alpha   90.00
_cell.angle_beta   90.00
_cell.angle_gamma   90.00
#
_symmetry.space_group_name_H-M   'P 1'
#
loop_
_entity.id
_entity.type
_entity.pdbx_description
1 polymer ?
#
loop_
_entity_poly.entity_id
_entity_poly.type
_entity_poly.pdbx_seq_one_letter_code
_entity_poly.pdbx_strand_id
1 'polypeptide(L)'
;MFIKNTSELLGNDLDKSQKYLRKLAIEVLEKAIHAVKPQNLIGKALKIKDDVLFIHNDEFDLRKFKKISIIGGGKATAEMAFSLEKILSDYSDITYEGIINIPKGAVKSEILRSSKIKINYATHPVPDKKGLKGTKSMMKIVESSNKDDLIVCLISGGGSALLPLPKPGISLQDLQMTNSLLLASGASIHEINTIRKHISDFKGGNLAKKLYNASKATLISIIISDVVGDNLDVIASGPSVPDTTTFSDAIETLKKFSIYEKIPLSVINHLEEGLIDNNLETPKLNNECFTNVHNYIVGSVKSAAEEVKNFLKKEGFDVEYFSSDIMGEAKDYGILLNNNILQMIGDSALHNENFKKALIGTGELTVTIQGDGIGGRNQEMLLSFLNQIKIEEFNFLIMGANLDGIEGNSEAMGALIDNFVLTQIKK
;
A
#
# COMPACT_ATOMS: atom_id res chain seq x y z
N MET A 1 -10.66 -0.47 -20.40
CA MET A 1 -10.64 -1.85 -19.87
C MET A 1 -9.25 -2.11 -19.30
N PHE A 2 -9.17 -2.55 -18.04
CA PHE A 2 -7.88 -2.87 -17.40
C PHE A 2 -7.41 -4.28 -17.76
N ILE A 3 -8.37 -5.18 -17.94
CA ILE A 3 -8.13 -6.59 -18.25
C ILE A 3 -7.89 -6.73 -19.75
N LYS A 4 -6.62 -6.92 -20.12
CA LYS A 4 -6.17 -6.91 -21.52
C LYS A 4 -6.54 -8.19 -22.27
N ASN A 5 -6.61 -9.33 -21.59
CA ASN A 5 -6.88 -10.64 -22.16
C ASN A 5 -8.35 -11.08 -22.01
N THR A 6 -9.29 -10.12 -21.97
CA THR A 6 -10.73 -10.39 -21.82
C THR A 6 -11.27 -11.37 -22.89
N SER A 7 -10.78 -11.26 -24.13
CA SER A 7 -11.17 -12.18 -25.22
C SER A 7 -10.75 -13.62 -24.98
N GLU A 8 -9.57 -13.83 -24.39
CA GLU A 8 -9.05 -15.17 -24.05
C GLU A 8 -9.83 -15.77 -22.88
N LEU A 9 -10.13 -14.95 -21.87
CA LEU A 9 -10.92 -15.38 -20.71
C LEU A 9 -12.36 -15.76 -21.10
N LEU A 10 -12.93 -15.20 -22.17
CA LEU A 10 -14.30 -15.42 -22.62
C LEU A 10 -14.40 -16.30 -23.88
N GLY A 11 -13.53 -17.31 -23.98
CA GLY A 11 -13.45 -18.25 -25.09
C GLY A 11 -14.80 -18.92 -25.49
N ASN A 12 -14.84 -19.45 -26.70
CA ASN A 12 -16.06 -20.01 -27.30
C ASN A 12 -16.46 -21.37 -26.71
N ASP A 13 -15.52 -22.10 -26.12
CA ASP A 13 -15.75 -23.44 -25.57
C ASP A 13 -16.41 -23.43 -24.17
N LEU A 14 -16.69 -22.24 -23.63
CA LEU A 14 -17.35 -22.07 -22.35
C LEU A 14 -18.86 -22.27 -22.46
N ASP A 15 -19.42 -23.00 -21.51
CA ASP A 15 -20.87 -23.05 -21.36
C ASP A 15 -21.46 -21.69 -20.91
N LYS A 16 -22.78 -21.60 -20.89
CA LYS A 16 -23.50 -20.37 -20.55
C LYS A 16 -23.19 -19.88 -19.12
N SER A 17 -23.08 -20.79 -18.16
CA SER A 17 -22.84 -20.49 -16.75
C SER A 17 -21.40 -20.03 -16.52
N GLN A 18 -20.43 -20.73 -17.11
CA GLN A 18 -19.01 -20.37 -17.08
C GLN A 18 -18.79 -18.99 -17.70
N LYS A 19 -19.39 -18.73 -18.87
CA LYS A 19 -19.28 -17.44 -19.55
C LYS A 19 -19.92 -16.31 -18.75
N TYR A 20 -21.03 -16.57 -18.06
CA TYR A 20 -21.66 -15.61 -17.16
C TYR A 20 -20.74 -15.27 -15.97
N LEU A 21 -20.25 -16.28 -15.25
CA LEU A 21 -19.39 -16.07 -14.07
C LEU A 21 -18.08 -15.37 -14.44
N ARG A 22 -17.44 -15.72 -15.56
CA ARG A 22 -16.22 -15.04 -16.01
C ARG A 22 -16.46 -13.58 -16.38
N LYS A 23 -17.56 -13.25 -17.08
CA LYS A 23 -17.93 -11.85 -17.36
C LYS A 23 -18.11 -11.07 -16.06
N LEU A 24 -18.88 -11.64 -15.13
CA LEU A 24 -19.10 -11.03 -13.82
C LEU A 24 -17.80 -10.81 -13.06
N ALA A 25 -16.88 -11.80 -13.05
CA ALA A 25 -15.58 -11.69 -12.39
C ALA A 25 -14.71 -10.59 -13.00
N ILE A 26 -14.70 -10.46 -14.34
CA ILE A 26 -13.99 -9.39 -15.03
C ILE A 26 -14.57 -8.03 -14.64
N GLU A 27 -15.89 -7.86 -14.65
CA GLU A 27 -16.55 -6.62 -14.22
C GLU A 27 -16.31 -6.29 -12.75
N VAL A 28 -16.34 -7.30 -11.87
CA VAL A 28 -15.96 -7.18 -10.45
C VAL A 28 -14.54 -6.62 -10.33
N LEU A 29 -13.57 -7.20 -11.06
CA LEU A 29 -12.18 -6.77 -11.01
C LEU A 29 -12.00 -5.37 -11.58
N GLU A 30 -12.68 -5.03 -12.67
CA GLU A 30 -12.65 -3.67 -13.22
C GLU A 30 -13.17 -2.63 -12.22
N LYS A 31 -14.27 -2.95 -11.52
CA LYS A 31 -14.82 -2.09 -10.46
C LYS A 31 -13.89 -1.97 -9.27
N ALA A 32 -13.28 -3.07 -8.83
CA ALA A 32 -12.31 -3.08 -7.74
C ALA A 32 -11.11 -2.16 -8.07
N ILE A 33 -10.51 -2.31 -9.25
CA ILE A 33 -9.38 -1.48 -9.71
C ILE A 33 -9.83 -0.01 -9.83
N HIS A 34 -11.00 0.23 -10.43
CA HIS A 34 -11.53 1.57 -10.60
C HIS A 34 -11.76 2.28 -9.25
N ALA A 35 -12.25 1.56 -8.25
CA ALA A 35 -12.51 2.11 -6.91
C ALA A 35 -11.24 2.61 -6.22
N VAL A 36 -10.09 1.96 -6.46
CA VAL A 36 -8.82 2.30 -5.82
C VAL A 36 -7.85 3.07 -6.71
N LYS A 37 -8.32 3.55 -7.86
CA LYS A 37 -7.51 4.43 -8.71
C LYS A 37 -7.20 5.72 -7.98
N PRO A 38 -5.92 6.17 -7.94
CA PRO A 38 -5.54 7.38 -7.25
C PRO A 38 -6.36 8.60 -7.67
N GLN A 39 -6.64 8.76 -8.97
CA GLN A 39 -7.47 9.85 -9.48
C GLN A 39 -8.88 9.86 -8.88
N ASN A 40 -9.51 8.69 -8.77
CA ASN A 40 -10.86 8.56 -8.23
C ASN A 40 -10.87 8.75 -6.71
N LEU A 41 -9.88 8.18 -6.02
CA LEU A 41 -9.72 8.31 -4.56
C LEU A 41 -9.51 9.78 -4.17
N ILE A 42 -8.59 10.48 -4.84
CA ILE A 42 -8.31 11.89 -4.58
C ILE A 42 -9.53 12.76 -4.93
N GLY A 43 -10.15 12.58 -6.11
CA GLY A 43 -11.33 13.36 -6.50
C GLY A 43 -12.57 13.12 -5.64
N LYS A 44 -12.68 11.93 -5.01
CA LYS A 44 -13.75 11.63 -4.05
C LYS A 44 -13.47 12.24 -2.68
N ALA A 45 -12.23 12.14 -2.20
CA ALA A 45 -11.85 12.52 -0.85
C ALA A 45 -11.56 14.02 -0.69
N LEU A 46 -11.08 14.69 -1.74
CA LEU A 46 -10.67 16.09 -1.70
C LEU A 46 -11.55 16.94 -2.61
N LYS A 47 -12.00 18.08 -2.07
CA LYS A 47 -12.74 19.10 -2.84
C LYS A 47 -12.38 20.48 -2.33
N ILE A 48 -12.35 21.46 -3.22
CA ILE A 48 -12.25 22.88 -2.83
C ILE A 48 -13.60 23.54 -3.14
N LYS A 49 -14.14 24.26 -2.16
CA LYS A 49 -15.34 25.06 -2.30
C LYS A 49 -15.24 26.29 -1.39
N ASP A 50 -15.54 27.47 -1.92
CA ASP A 50 -15.56 28.73 -1.17
C ASP A 50 -14.27 28.96 -0.34
N ASP A 51 -13.11 28.81 -0.99
CA ASP A 51 -11.76 28.92 -0.39
C ASP A 51 -11.40 27.88 0.69
N VAL A 52 -12.23 26.86 0.88
CA VAL A 52 -12.01 25.80 1.86
C VAL A 52 -11.66 24.49 1.15
N LEU A 53 -10.54 23.89 1.54
CA LEU A 53 -10.19 22.52 1.17
C LEU A 53 -10.87 21.56 2.15
N PHE A 54 -11.79 20.76 1.62
CA PHE A 54 -12.46 19.67 2.30
C PHE A 54 -11.67 18.39 2.09
N ILE A 55 -11.36 17.69 3.17
CA ILE A 55 -10.79 16.33 3.13
C ILE A 55 -11.66 15.44 4.01
N HIS A 56 -12.42 14.54 3.38
CA HIS A 56 -13.52 13.82 4.04
C HIS A 56 -14.48 14.80 4.74
N ASN A 57 -14.46 14.84 6.08
CA ASN A 57 -15.32 15.70 6.90
C ASN A 57 -14.57 16.90 7.52
N ASP A 58 -13.25 17.02 7.27
CA ASP A 58 -12.43 18.08 7.83
C ASP A 58 -12.28 19.24 6.84
N GLU A 59 -12.14 20.44 7.39
CA GLU A 59 -12.14 21.71 6.65
C GLU A 59 -10.85 22.50 6.89
N PHE A 60 -10.20 22.91 5.80
CA PHE A 60 -8.98 23.72 5.82
C PHE A 60 -9.19 25.01 5.03
N ASP A 61 -9.29 26.14 5.74
CA ASP A 61 -9.39 27.47 5.12
C ASP A 61 -8.08 27.82 4.40
N LEU A 62 -8.12 27.81 3.06
CA LEU A 62 -6.94 28.01 2.22
C LEU A 62 -6.36 29.42 2.33
N ARG A 63 -7.15 30.40 2.76
CA ARG A 63 -6.70 31.80 2.93
C ARG A 63 -5.73 31.94 4.10
N LYS A 64 -5.70 30.98 5.02
CA LYS A 64 -4.72 30.93 6.12
C LYS A 64 -3.34 30.48 5.65
N PHE A 65 -3.24 29.91 4.45
CA PHE A 65 -1.99 29.39 3.91
C PHE A 65 -1.43 30.31 2.82
N LYS A 66 -0.12 30.59 2.89
CA LYS A 66 0.60 31.35 1.85
C LYS A 66 1.01 30.46 0.68
N LYS A 67 1.29 29.19 0.96
CA LYS A 67 1.84 28.24 0.00
C LYS A 67 1.51 26.81 0.40
N ILE A 68 1.26 25.97 -0.60
CA ILE A 68 1.18 24.51 -0.45
C ILE A 68 2.45 23.86 -1.01
N SER A 69 3.16 23.10 -0.18
CA SER A 69 4.30 22.30 -0.62
C SER A 69 3.96 20.82 -0.66
N ILE A 70 4.09 20.19 -1.81
CA ILE A 70 3.71 18.79 -2.02
C ILE A 70 4.97 17.92 -1.99
N ILE A 71 5.02 16.98 -1.05
CA ILE A 71 6.12 16.03 -0.88
C ILE A 71 5.60 14.60 -0.83
N GLY A 72 6.49 13.61 -0.79
CA GLY A 72 6.14 12.23 -0.52
C GLY A 72 6.60 11.26 -1.61
N GLY A 73 6.11 10.03 -1.57
CA GLY A 73 6.58 8.99 -2.47
C GLY A 73 5.88 7.66 -2.28
N GLY A 74 5.94 6.84 -3.33
CA GLY A 74 5.16 5.62 -3.45
C GLY A 74 4.85 5.27 -4.90
N LYS A 75 4.35 4.05 -5.14
CA LYS A 75 3.99 3.52 -6.46
C LYS A 75 2.91 4.37 -7.15
N ALA A 76 1.93 4.85 -6.39
CA ALA A 76 0.78 5.61 -6.90
C ALA A 76 0.93 7.14 -6.75
N THR A 77 2.01 7.61 -6.13
CA THR A 77 2.13 9.02 -5.72
C THR A 77 2.16 10.00 -6.89
N ALA A 78 2.60 9.59 -8.09
CA ALA A 78 2.50 10.42 -9.29
C ALA A 78 1.04 10.76 -9.64
N GLU A 79 0.19 9.75 -9.75
CA GLU A 79 -1.23 9.94 -10.07
C GLU A 79 -1.95 10.70 -8.95
N MET A 80 -1.58 10.47 -7.68
CA MET A 80 -2.08 11.25 -6.55
C MET A 80 -1.73 12.73 -6.71
N ALA A 81 -0.47 13.03 -7.01
CA ALA A 81 0.04 14.39 -7.16
C ALA A 81 -0.63 15.14 -8.31
N PHE A 82 -0.79 14.51 -9.48
CA PHE A 82 -1.47 15.14 -10.61
C PHE A 82 -2.96 15.38 -10.34
N SER A 83 -3.60 14.48 -9.60
CA SER A 83 -5.02 14.63 -9.23
C SER A 83 -5.20 15.77 -8.24
N LEU A 84 -4.30 15.89 -7.27
CA LEU A 84 -4.26 17.03 -6.34
C LEU A 84 -3.93 18.33 -7.07
N GLU A 85 -2.94 18.33 -7.96
CA GLU A 85 -2.55 19.49 -8.77
C GLU A 85 -3.72 20.00 -9.61
N LYS A 86 -4.55 19.11 -10.17
CA LYS A 86 -5.77 19.50 -10.89
C LYS A 86 -6.76 20.22 -9.98
N ILE A 87 -6.99 19.70 -8.77
CA ILE A 87 -7.89 20.33 -7.80
C ILE A 87 -7.35 21.72 -7.40
N LEU A 88 -6.03 21.83 -7.21
CA LEU A 88 -5.39 23.10 -6.86
C LEU A 88 -5.33 24.09 -8.01
N SER A 89 -5.19 23.63 -9.26
CA SER A 89 -5.14 24.51 -10.43
C SER A 89 -6.48 25.21 -10.69
N ASP A 90 -7.58 24.60 -10.25
CA ASP A 90 -8.91 25.19 -10.32
C ASP A 90 -9.10 26.32 -9.27
N TYR A 91 -8.15 26.47 -8.33
CA TYR A 91 -8.12 27.52 -7.30
C TYR A 91 -6.91 28.45 -7.49
N SER A 92 -7.13 29.61 -8.12
CA SER A 92 -6.04 30.51 -8.58
C SER A 92 -5.24 31.21 -7.49
N ASP A 93 -5.77 31.28 -6.26
CA ASP A 93 -5.29 32.22 -5.24
C ASP A 93 -4.22 31.61 -4.31
N ILE A 94 -3.78 30.37 -4.57
CA ILE A 94 -2.72 29.73 -3.81
C ILE A 94 -1.55 29.28 -4.68
N THR A 95 -0.35 29.56 -4.19
CA THR A 95 0.86 29.03 -4.81
C THR A 95 1.12 27.62 -4.33
N TYR A 96 1.41 26.71 -5.24
CA TYR A 96 1.82 25.35 -4.92
C TYR A 96 3.03 24.91 -5.74
N GLU A 97 3.89 24.11 -5.12
CA GLU A 97 5.03 23.44 -5.77
C GLU A 97 5.40 22.17 -4.99
N GLY A 98 6.27 21.33 -5.53
CA GLY A 98 6.65 20.13 -4.80
C GLY A 98 7.73 19.28 -5.44
N ILE A 99 8.05 18.19 -4.76
CA ILE A 99 8.86 17.11 -5.29
C ILE A 99 8.40 15.77 -4.71
N ILE A 100 8.25 14.76 -5.55
CA ILE A 100 7.86 13.40 -5.14
C ILE A 100 8.81 12.33 -5.65
N ASN A 101 8.95 11.24 -4.89
CA ASN A 101 9.72 10.06 -5.27
C ASN A 101 8.82 8.94 -5.81
N ILE A 102 9.07 8.50 -7.05
CA ILE A 102 8.30 7.43 -7.68
C ILE A 102 9.21 6.37 -8.33
N PRO A 103 8.73 5.14 -8.56
CA PRO A 103 9.47 4.14 -9.33
C PRO A 103 9.77 4.61 -10.76
N LYS A 104 10.90 4.16 -11.32
CA LYS A 104 11.20 4.35 -12.75
C LYS A 104 10.10 3.75 -13.62
N GLY A 105 9.74 4.45 -14.70
CA GLY A 105 8.74 3.98 -15.67
C GLY A 105 7.28 4.19 -15.27
N ALA A 106 7.01 4.75 -14.08
CA ALA A 106 5.65 4.92 -13.58
C ALA A 106 4.81 6.01 -14.27
N VAL A 107 5.41 6.91 -15.07
CA VAL A 107 4.70 8.04 -15.69
C VAL A 107 5.14 8.25 -17.14
N LYS A 108 4.18 8.54 -18.03
CA LYS A 108 4.43 8.94 -19.42
C LYS A 108 4.82 10.43 -19.50
N SER A 109 5.78 10.75 -20.38
CA SER A 109 6.46 12.06 -20.45
C SER A 109 5.57 13.27 -20.72
N GLU A 110 4.38 13.07 -21.30
CA GLU A 110 3.46 14.15 -21.68
C GLU A 110 2.83 14.87 -20.48
N ILE A 111 2.62 14.17 -19.36
CA ILE A 111 2.03 14.73 -18.13
C ILE A 111 3.04 15.65 -17.40
N LEU A 112 4.34 15.53 -17.71
CA LEU A 112 5.42 16.14 -16.93
C LEU A 112 5.75 17.59 -17.30
N ARG A 113 5.32 18.07 -18.48
CA ARG A 113 5.88 19.31 -19.04
C ARG A 113 5.37 20.61 -18.39
N SER A 114 4.24 20.57 -17.69
CA SER A 114 3.61 21.75 -17.06
C SER A 114 3.36 21.64 -15.57
N SER A 115 3.76 20.53 -14.94
CA SER A 115 3.52 20.31 -13.51
C SER A 115 4.46 21.16 -12.66
N LYS A 116 3.91 21.79 -11.61
CA LYS A 116 4.70 22.46 -10.55
C LYS A 116 5.29 21.46 -9.55
N ILE A 117 4.93 20.17 -9.67
CA ILE A 117 5.41 19.09 -8.82
C ILE A 117 6.51 18.32 -9.56
N LYS A 118 7.73 18.40 -9.04
CA LYS A 118 8.89 17.75 -9.65
C LYS A 118 8.87 16.24 -9.38
N ILE A 119 9.09 15.46 -10.43
CA ILE A 119 9.24 14.01 -10.33
C ILE A 119 10.71 13.64 -10.11
N ASN A 120 11.00 12.90 -9.04
CA ASN A 120 12.29 12.26 -8.82
C ASN A 120 12.14 10.73 -8.91
N TYR A 121 12.81 10.13 -9.90
CA TYR A 121 12.78 8.68 -10.09
C TYR A 121 13.74 7.98 -9.12
N ALA A 122 13.21 7.02 -8.37
CA ALA A 122 13.93 6.19 -7.42
C ALA A 122 13.66 4.70 -7.66
N THR A 123 14.30 3.85 -6.86
CA THR A 123 14.19 2.38 -6.97
C THR A 123 13.36 1.80 -5.82
N HIS A 124 12.57 0.79 -6.12
CA HIS A 124 11.80 -0.06 -5.21
C HIS A 124 11.95 -1.51 -5.70
N PRO A 125 12.09 -2.53 -4.81
CA PRO A 125 11.86 -2.50 -3.37
C PRO A 125 13.08 -2.10 -2.51
N VAL A 126 14.27 -1.99 -3.10
CA VAL A 126 15.48 -1.59 -2.37
C VAL A 126 15.74 -0.09 -2.54
N PRO A 127 15.93 0.69 -1.46
CA PRO A 127 16.22 2.11 -1.55
C PRO A 127 17.48 2.40 -2.37
N ASP A 128 17.58 3.54 -3.05
CA ASP A 128 18.78 3.93 -3.79
C ASP A 128 19.22 5.38 -3.52
N LYS A 129 20.38 5.76 -4.07
CA LYS A 129 20.94 7.12 -3.92
C LYS A 129 20.03 8.20 -4.52
N LYS A 130 19.24 7.86 -5.54
CA LYS A 130 18.31 8.81 -6.18
C LYS A 130 17.11 9.07 -5.27
N GLY A 131 16.55 8.04 -4.64
CA GLY A 131 15.54 8.15 -3.59
C GLY A 131 16.04 9.03 -2.46
N LEU A 132 17.24 8.76 -1.94
CA LEU A 132 17.84 9.57 -0.88
C LEU A 132 17.99 11.05 -1.26
N LYS A 133 18.43 11.34 -2.49
CA LYS A 133 18.54 12.72 -3.00
C LYS A 133 17.18 13.41 -3.05
N GLY A 134 16.14 12.70 -3.50
CA GLY A 134 14.77 13.20 -3.52
C GLY A 134 14.25 13.50 -2.12
N THR A 135 14.39 12.57 -1.18
CA THR A 135 13.95 12.76 0.22
C THR A 135 14.69 13.91 0.88
N LYS A 136 16.01 14.06 0.65
CA LYS A 136 16.77 15.22 1.13
C LYS A 136 16.25 16.54 0.56
N SER A 137 15.78 16.55 -0.68
CA SER A 137 15.19 17.75 -1.29
C SER A 137 13.83 18.07 -0.69
N MET A 138 13.02 17.06 -0.36
CA MET A 138 11.77 17.25 0.40
C MET A 138 12.04 17.82 1.78
N MET A 139 13.06 17.32 2.50
CA MET A 139 13.38 17.83 3.82
C MET A 139 13.87 19.27 3.80
N LYS A 140 14.56 19.71 2.74
CA LYS A 140 14.89 21.12 2.57
C LYS A 140 13.66 22.02 2.45
N ILE A 141 12.58 21.51 1.85
CA ILE A 141 11.29 22.24 1.77
C ILE A 141 10.63 22.31 3.16
N VAL A 142 10.66 21.20 3.90
CA VAL A 142 10.16 21.13 5.28
C VAL A 142 10.92 22.09 6.19
N GLU A 143 12.25 22.08 6.13
CA GLU A 143 13.14 22.89 6.96
C GLU A 143 13.10 24.38 6.62
N SER A 144 12.71 24.76 5.39
CA SER A 144 12.57 26.16 4.97
C SER A 144 11.13 26.70 5.01
N SER A 145 10.19 25.89 5.50
CA SER A 145 8.78 26.27 5.59
C SER A 145 8.52 27.35 6.65
N ASN A 146 7.38 28.01 6.54
CA ASN A 146 6.89 28.99 7.51
C ASN A 146 5.62 28.47 8.20
N LYS A 147 5.28 29.04 9.35
CA LYS A 147 4.07 28.67 10.13
C LYS A 147 2.76 28.76 9.33
N ASP A 148 2.71 29.64 8.33
CA ASP A 148 1.54 29.87 7.47
C ASP A 148 1.63 29.05 6.17
N ASP A 149 2.52 28.06 6.08
CA ASP A 149 2.60 27.13 4.94
C ASP A 149 1.80 25.86 5.25
N LEU A 150 1.34 25.19 4.19
CA LEU A 150 0.74 23.86 4.25
C LEU A 150 1.67 22.86 3.56
N ILE A 151 2.08 21.82 4.27
CA ILE A 151 2.81 20.68 3.71
C ILE A 151 1.82 19.55 3.44
N VAL A 152 1.71 19.11 2.19
CA VAL A 152 0.93 17.92 1.82
C VAL A 152 1.88 16.77 1.51
N CYS A 153 1.84 15.71 2.32
CA CYS A 153 2.64 14.51 2.14
C CYS A 153 1.81 13.40 1.49
N LEU A 154 2.16 13.03 0.26
CA LEU A 154 1.47 11.99 -0.51
C LEU A 154 2.18 10.64 -0.32
N ILE A 155 1.51 9.68 0.30
CA ILE A 155 2.08 8.37 0.61
C ILE A 155 1.26 7.27 -0.08
N SER A 156 1.96 6.35 -0.73
CA SER A 156 1.38 5.11 -1.22
C SER A 156 2.35 3.94 -1.06
N GLY A 157 1.92 2.75 -1.45
CA GLY A 157 2.71 1.53 -1.38
C GLY A 157 4.14 1.68 -1.89
N GLY A 158 5.09 1.07 -1.18
CA GLY A 158 6.52 1.18 -1.46
C GLY A 158 7.22 2.44 -0.90
N GLY A 159 6.51 3.33 -0.21
CA GLY A 159 7.06 4.55 0.40
C GLY A 159 8.28 4.29 1.31
N SER A 160 8.31 3.16 2.02
CA SER A 160 9.43 2.76 2.89
C SER A 160 10.78 2.70 2.15
N ALA A 161 10.79 2.26 0.89
CA ALA A 161 11.99 2.19 0.05
C ALA A 161 12.22 3.46 -0.76
N LEU A 162 11.14 4.12 -1.19
CA LEU A 162 11.20 5.32 -2.03
C LEU A 162 11.52 6.58 -1.23
N LEU A 163 11.31 6.59 0.09
CA LEU A 163 11.60 7.71 0.99
C LEU A 163 12.71 7.36 2.00
N PRO A 164 13.94 7.01 1.56
CA PRO A 164 15.03 6.75 2.47
C PRO A 164 15.64 8.07 2.95
N LEU A 165 15.86 8.16 4.26
CA LEU A 165 16.65 9.21 4.88
C LEU A 165 17.26 8.64 6.17
N PRO A 166 18.47 8.07 6.10
CA PRO A 166 19.18 7.60 7.29
C PRO A 166 19.46 8.75 8.26
N LYS A 167 19.56 8.44 9.56
CA LYS A 167 20.08 9.38 10.57
C LYS A 167 21.52 9.81 10.24
N PRO A 168 21.96 11.01 10.67
CA PRO A 168 23.36 11.43 10.52
C PRO A 168 24.32 10.36 11.05
N GLY A 169 25.42 10.11 10.33
CA GLY A 169 26.39 9.06 10.67
C GLY A 169 26.08 7.68 10.09
N ILE A 170 24.84 7.40 9.67
CA ILE A 170 24.45 6.14 9.04
C ILE A 170 24.49 6.28 7.51
N SER A 171 25.22 5.40 6.83
CA SER A 171 25.25 5.39 5.37
C SER A 171 23.99 4.74 4.77
N LEU A 172 23.70 5.04 3.49
CA LEU A 172 22.60 4.35 2.79
C LEU A 172 22.87 2.85 2.68
N GLN A 173 24.13 2.47 2.50
CA GLN A 173 24.58 1.08 2.43
C GLN A 173 24.36 0.36 3.75
N ASP A 174 24.65 0.99 4.89
CA ASP A 174 24.40 0.39 6.21
C ASP A 174 22.90 0.20 6.46
N LEU A 175 22.07 1.17 6.04
CA LEU A 175 20.62 1.05 6.11
C LEU A 175 20.10 -0.10 5.24
N GLN A 176 20.63 -0.27 4.02
CA GLN A 176 20.29 -1.39 3.13
C GLN A 176 20.71 -2.72 3.74
N MET A 177 21.94 -2.83 4.24
CA MET A 177 22.48 -4.05 4.86
C MET A 177 21.66 -4.47 6.08
N THR A 178 21.35 -3.51 6.97
CA THR A 178 20.50 -3.73 8.15
C THR A 178 19.13 -4.27 7.74
N ASN A 179 18.50 -3.66 6.73
CA ASN A 179 17.20 -4.10 6.23
C ASN A 179 17.25 -5.51 5.63
N SER A 180 18.30 -5.84 4.88
CA SER A 180 18.49 -7.19 4.32
C SER A 180 18.67 -8.25 5.41
N LEU A 181 19.45 -7.95 6.45
CA LEU A 181 19.65 -8.85 7.59
C LEU A 181 18.35 -9.11 8.36
N LEU A 182 17.56 -8.06 8.59
CA LEU A 182 16.25 -8.14 9.25
C LEU A 182 15.24 -8.96 8.44
N LEU A 183 15.19 -8.79 7.13
CA LEU A 183 14.33 -9.61 6.25
C LEU A 183 14.76 -11.08 6.27
N ALA A 184 16.07 -11.34 6.22
CA ALA A 184 16.62 -12.69 6.25
C ALA A 184 16.44 -13.40 7.60
N SER A 185 16.23 -12.65 8.70
CA SER A 185 16.06 -13.24 10.03
C SER A 185 14.64 -13.73 10.31
N GLY A 186 13.69 -13.52 9.40
CA GLY A 186 12.28 -13.85 9.61
C GLY A 186 11.57 -12.90 10.60
N ALA A 187 12.10 -11.69 10.80
CA ALA A 187 11.44 -10.70 11.64
C ALA A 187 10.10 -10.25 11.03
N SER A 188 9.10 -10.06 11.88
CA SER A 188 7.81 -9.51 11.47
C SER A 188 7.94 -8.06 10.99
N ILE A 189 6.99 -7.58 10.18
CA ILE A 189 7.03 -6.19 9.69
C ILE A 189 7.06 -5.15 10.81
N HIS A 190 6.41 -5.44 11.95
CA HIS A 190 6.43 -4.59 13.13
C HIS A 190 7.84 -4.51 13.73
N GLU A 191 8.50 -5.65 13.93
CA GLU A 191 9.87 -5.72 14.44
C GLU A 191 10.87 -5.04 13.50
N ILE A 192 10.73 -5.25 12.19
CA ILE A 192 11.56 -4.56 11.19
C ILE A 192 11.36 -3.04 11.29
N ASN A 193 10.10 -2.58 11.39
CA ASN A 193 9.79 -1.16 11.48
C ASN A 193 10.29 -0.53 12.78
N THR A 194 10.34 -1.27 13.90
CA THR A 194 10.99 -0.80 15.14
C THR A 194 12.40 -0.31 14.84
N ILE A 195 13.27 -1.13 14.23
CA ILE A 195 14.63 -0.68 13.91
C ILE A 195 14.61 0.45 12.87
N ARG A 196 13.83 0.30 11.79
CA ARG A 196 13.83 1.27 10.67
C ARG A 196 13.41 2.68 11.07
N LYS A 197 12.49 2.82 12.02
CA LYS A 197 12.05 4.11 12.56
C LYS A 197 13.19 4.80 13.33
N HIS A 198 13.90 4.04 14.17
CA HIS A 198 15.00 4.54 15.00
C HIS A 198 16.26 4.92 14.23
N ILE A 199 16.46 4.40 13.01
CA ILE A 199 17.61 4.76 12.15
C ILE A 199 17.27 5.71 11.00
N SER A 200 16.07 6.31 10.99
CA SER A 200 15.62 7.19 9.92
C SER A 200 15.23 8.58 10.41
N ASP A 201 15.65 9.58 9.65
CA ASP A 201 15.30 10.99 9.86
C ASP A 201 13.98 11.40 9.19
N PHE A 202 13.21 10.45 8.68
CA PHE A 202 11.92 10.68 8.01
C PHE A 202 10.79 9.84 8.63
N LYS A 203 11.08 8.60 9.01
CA LYS A 203 10.12 7.60 9.52
C LYS A 203 9.85 7.78 11.02
N GLY A 204 8.84 7.11 11.57
CA GLY A 204 8.52 7.09 13.00
C GLY A 204 8.26 8.49 13.55
N GLY A 205 7.42 9.26 12.89
CA GLY A 205 7.07 10.63 13.27
C GLY A 205 8.17 11.68 13.04
N ASN A 206 9.36 11.31 12.55
CA ASN A 206 10.45 12.26 12.37
C ASN A 206 10.16 13.35 11.32
N LEU A 207 9.30 13.10 10.31
CA LEU A 207 8.83 14.16 9.41
C LEU A 207 8.02 15.22 10.19
N ALA A 208 7.09 14.79 11.03
CA ALA A 208 6.32 15.68 11.90
C ALA A 208 7.22 16.44 12.89
N LYS A 209 8.15 15.75 13.56
CA LYS A 209 9.14 16.36 14.49
C LYS A 209 9.98 17.43 13.78
N LYS A 210 10.48 17.15 12.58
CA LYS A 210 11.28 18.12 11.80
C LYS A 210 10.45 19.34 11.37
N LEU A 211 9.20 19.17 10.94
CA LEU A 211 8.33 20.29 10.58
C LEU A 211 8.00 21.17 11.80
N TYR A 212 7.67 20.54 12.92
CA TYR A 212 7.40 21.25 14.17
C TYR A 212 8.58 22.13 14.60
N ASN A 213 9.79 21.56 14.57
CA ASN A 213 11.01 22.28 14.94
C ASN A 213 11.35 23.42 13.96
N ALA A 214 11.05 23.26 12.67
CA ALA A 214 11.34 24.27 11.66
C ALA A 214 10.37 25.46 11.72
N SER A 215 9.06 25.19 11.79
CA SER A 215 8.06 26.23 11.52
C SER A 215 6.72 26.05 12.22
N LYS A 216 6.41 24.84 12.71
CA LYS A 216 5.07 24.47 13.21
C LYS A 216 3.96 24.62 12.16
N ALA A 217 4.31 24.59 10.88
CA ALA A 217 3.37 24.57 9.76
C ALA A 217 2.41 23.37 9.85
N THR A 218 1.33 23.43 9.08
CA THR A 218 0.36 22.33 9.01
C THR A 218 0.89 21.22 8.11
N LEU A 219 0.78 19.96 8.56
CA LEU A 219 1.09 18.76 7.78
C LEU A 219 -0.19 17.98 7.52
N ILE A 220 -0.52 17.76 6.25
CA ILE A 220 -1.60 16.87 5.82
C ILE A 220 -0.97 15.71 5.07
N SER A 221 -1.07 14.50 5.62
CA SER A 221 -0.67 13.29 4.92
C SER A 221 -1.89 12.66 4.24
N ILE A 222 -1.82 12.45 2.93
CA ILE A 222 -2.84 11.79 2.13
C ILE A 222 -2.28 10.43 1.71
N ILE A 223 -2.99 9.37 2.08
CA ILE A 223 -2.45 8.02 2.12
C ILE A 223 -3.33 7.07 1.31
N ILE A 224 -2.73 6.33 0.39
CA ILE A 224 -3.31 5.12 -0.20
C ILE A 224 -2.61 3.91 0.41
N SER A 225 -3.34 3.13 1.21
CA SER A 225 -2.81 2.02 1.98
C SER A 225 -2.78 0.73 1.17
N ASP A 226 -1.61 0.10 1.11
CA ASP A 226 -1.40 -1.29 0.68
C ASP A 226 -1.12 -2.23 1.88
N VAL A 227 -1.32 -1.74 3.11
CA VAL A 227 -1.07 -2.48 4.34
C VAL A 227 -2.36 -3.06 4.89
N VAL A 228 -2.36 -4.36 5.18
CA VAL A 228 -3.49 -5.04 5.82
C VAL A 228 -3.82 -4.37 7.16
N GLY A 229 -5.10 -4.10 7.39
CA GLY A 229 -5.57 -3.41 8.60
C GLY A 229 -5.44 -1.89 8.58
N ASP A 230 -4.76 -1.29 7.59
CA ASP A 230 -4.60 0.17 7.44
C ASP A 230 -3.86 0.86 8.61
N ASN A 231 -2.92 0.16 9.23
CA ASN A 231 -2.15 0.72 10.35
C ASN A 231 -1.17 1.82 9.87
N LEU A 232 -1.43 3.06 10.26
CA LEU A 232 -0.63 4.23 9.90
C LEU A 232 0.84 4.15 10.33
N ASP A 233 1.15 3.50 11.45
CA ASP A 233 2.54 3.33 11.93
C ASP A 233 3.35 2.40 11.01
N VAL A 234 2.66 1.51 10.30
CA VAL A 234 3.28 0.55 9.37
C VAL A 234 3.42 1.17 7.97
N ILE A 235 2.40 1.93 7.52
CA ILE A 235 2.37 2.53 6.18
C ILE A 235 3.54 3.51 6.02
N ALA A 236 4.44 3.22 5.09
CA ALA A 236 5.69 3.95 4.88
C ALA A 236 6.55 4.12 6.16
N SER A 237 6.36 3.23 7.16
CA SER A 237 6.94 3.33 8.50
C SER A 237 6.57 4.62 9.24
N GLY A 238 5.33 5.10 9.06
CA GLY A 238 4.70 6.12 9.90
C GLY A 238 5.45 7.45 10.02
N PRO A 239 5.79 8.16 8.93
CA PRO A 239 6.59 9.39 9.00
C PRO A 239 5.92 10.54 9.77
N SER A 240 4.58 10.56 9.81
CA SER A 240 3.73 11.62 10.36
C SER A 240 2.86 11.14 11.53
N VAL A 241 3.19 10.00 12.13
CA VAL A 241 2.46 9.43 13.27
C VAL A 241 3.39 9.12 14.43
N PRO A 242 2.86 9.05 15.66
CA PRO A 242 3.63 8.65 16.83
C PRO A 242 4.23 7.26 16.69
N ASP A 243 5.46 7.11 17.18
CA ASP A 243 6.09 5.79 17.33
C ASP A 243 5.88 5.29 18.77
N THR A 244 5.34 4.07 18.91
CA THR A 244 5.14 3.42 20.22
C THR A 244 6.35 2.63 20.70
N THR A 245 7.32 2.36 19.82
CA THR A 245 8.52 1.56 20.17
C THR A 245 9.68 2.48 20.55
N THR A 246 10.75 1.92 21.09
CA THR A 246 11.89 2.64 21.66
C THR A 246 13.23 2.12 21.14
N PHE A 247 14.32 2.85 21.44
CA PHE A 247 15.67 2.34 21.20
C PHE A 247 15.94 1.01 21.93
N SER A 248 15.36 0.80 23.12
CA SER A 248 15.46 -0.48 23.83
C SER A 248 14.83 -1.61 23.02
N ASP A 249 13.60 -1.41 22.52
CA ASP A 249 12.91 -2.39 21.68
C ASP A 249 13.71 -2.71 20.42
N ALA A 250 14.34 -1.71 19.81
CA ALA A 250 15.19 -1.89 18.63
C ALA A 250 16.39 -2.80 18.92
N ILE A 251 17.11 -2.56 20.01
CA ILE A 251 18.27 -3.39 20.40
C ILE A 251 17.83 -4.78 20.83
N GLU A 252 16.75 -4.91 21.59
CA GLU A 252 16.19 -6.20 22.00
C GLU A 252 15.75 -7.03 20.80
N THR A 253 15.16 -6.40 19.79
CA THR A 253 14.78 -7.07 18.54
C THR A 253 16.01 -7.60 17.80
N LEU A 254 17.08 -6.81 17.68
CA LEU A 254 18.33 -7.27 17.05
C LEU A 254 18.96 -8.47 17.78
N LYS A 255 18.87 -8.49 19.12
CA LYS A 255 19.33 -9.60 19.97
C LYS A 255 18.43 -10.83 19.84
N LYS A 256 17.11 -10.66 19.84
CA LYS A 256 16.11 -11.72 19.66
C LYS A 256 16.39 -12.54 18.40
N PHE A 257 16.74 -11.87 17.30
CA PHE A 257 17.05 -12.52 16.03
C PHE A 257 18.53 -12.93 15.87
N SER A 258 19.37 -12.73 16.90
CA SER A 258 20.80 -13.06 16.87
C SER A 258 21.55 -12.41 15.69
N ILE A 259 21.16 -11.18 15.35
CA ILE A 259 21.77 -10.40 14.27
C ILE A 259 22.50 -9.14 14.77
N TYR A 260 22.45 -8.82 16.07
CA TYR A 260 23.11 -7.65 16.66
C TYR A 260 24.56 -7.48 16.19
N GLU A 261 25.39 -8.51 16.35
CA GLU A 261 26.82 -8.52 15.96
C GLU A 261 27.05 -8.45 14.43
N LYS A 262 25.99 -8.65 13.63
CA LYS A 262 26.04 -8.59 12.16
C LYS A 262 25.63 -7.21 11.62
N ILE A 263 25.00 -6.38 12.44
CA ILE A 263 24.55 -5.04 12.05
C ILE A 263 25.78 -4.12 11.89
N PRO A 264 25.80 -3.24 10.88
CA PRO A 264 26.88 -2.27 10.71
C PRO A 264 27.11 -1.41 11.96
N LEU A 265 28.37 -1.14 12.28
CA LEU A 265 28.76 -0.41 13.49
C LEU A 265 28.15 0.99 13.58
N SER A 266 27.96 1.67 12.45
CA SER A 266 27.29 2.99 12.41
C SER A 266 25.86 2.96 12.94
N VAL A 267 25.15 1.85 12.69
CA VAL A 267 23.78 1.62 13.18
C VAL A 267 23.79 1.26 14.65
N ILE A 268 24.66 0.33 15.07
CA ILE A 268 24.78 -0.06 16.49
C ILE A 268 25.14 1.14 17.36
N ASN A 269 26.15 1.92 16.97
CA ASN A 269 26.55 3.11 17.70
C ASN A 269 25.39 4.11 17.85
N HIS A 270 24.58 4.31 16.80
CA HIS A 270 23.43 5.21 16.88
C HIS A 270 22.33 4.68 17.81
N LEU A 271 22.06 3.38 17.78
CA LEU A 271 21.06 2.77 18.66
C LEU A 271 21.51 2.80 20.12
N GLU A 272 22.79 2.52 20.40
CA GLU A 272 23.37 2.59 21.75
C GLU A 272 23.43 4.04 22.26
N GLU A 273 23.76 5.02 21.41
CA GLU A 273 23.68 6.44 21.75
C GLU A 273 22.24 6.84 22.14
N GLY A 274 21.24 6.31 21.41
CA GLY A 274 19.82 6.51 21.71
C GLY A 274 19.36 5.93 23.06
N LEU A 275 20.06 4.94 23.62
CA LEU A 275 19.80 4.48 24.99
C LEU A 275 20.26 5.47 26.06
N ILE A 276 21.20 6.35 25.72
CA ILE A 276 21.81 7.33 26.63
C ILE A 276 21.15 8.71 26.46
N ASP A 277 20.93 9.14 25.22
CA ASP A 277 20.30 10.43 24.90
C ASP A 277 18.84 10.26 24.46
N ASN A 278 17.92 10.47 25.41
CA ASN A 278 16.49 10.42 25.17
C ASN A 278 15.98 11.47 24.15
N ASN A 279 16.77 12.50 23.78
CA ASN A 279 16.36 13.48 22.76
C ASN A 279 16.38 12.90 21.34
N LEU A 280 17.19 11.85 21.12
CA LEU A 280 17.28 11.14 19.85
C LEU A 280 16.04 10.29 19.57
N GLU A 281 15.25 10.00 20.60
CA GLU A 281 14.08 9.14 20.52
C GLU A 281 13.04 9.68 19.51
N THR A 282 12.38 8.73 18.85
CA THR A 282 11.24 8.98 17.97
C THR A 282 10.09 9.61 18.78
N PRO A 283 9.37 10.59 18.21
CA PRO A 283 8.29 11.27 18.92
C PRO A 283 7.15 10.32 19.32
N LYS A 284 6.80 10.34 20.61
CA LYS A 284 5.72 9.54 21.21
C LYS A 284 4.38 10.25 21.12
N LEU A 285 3.30 9.53 21.46
CA LEU A 285 1.90 9.97 21.28
C LEU A 285 1.60 11.40 21.78
N ASN A 286 2.16 11.78 22.93
CA ASN A 286 1.91 13.08 23.56
C ASN A 286 2.87 14.19 23.12
N ASN A 287 3.68 13.97 22.08
CA ASN A 287 4.61 15.00 21.60
C ASN A 287 3.85 16.11 20.86
N GLU A 288 4.16 17.37 21.18
CA GLU A 288 3.57 18.56 20.55
C GLU A 288 3.80 18.62 19.04
N CYS A 289 4.77 17.87 18.50
CA CYS A 289 4.99 17.84 17.06
C CYS A 289 3.79 17.34 16.25
N PHE A 290 2.81 16.71 16.89
CA PHE A 290 1.58 16.23 16.25
C PHE A 290 0.41 17.22 16.29
N THR A 291 0.54 18.40 16.92
CA THR A 291 -0.59 19.34 17.10
C THR A 291 -1.20 19.82 15.77
N ASN A 292 -0.39 20.03 14.73
CA ASN A 292 -0.83 20.48 13.41
C ASN A 292 -0.65 19.38 12.34
N VAL A 293 -0.78 18.10 12.73
CA VAL A 293 -0.56 16.96 11.86
C VAL A 293 -1.86 16.19 11.66
N HIS A 294 -2.24 16.04 10.40
CA HIS A 294 -3.46 15.37 9.97
C HIS A 294 -3.09 14.23 9.03
N ASN A 295 -3.70 13.06 9.22
CA ASN A 295 -3.42 11.86 8.42
C ASN A 295 -4.74 11.30 7.88
N TYR A 296 -4.86 11.21 6.56
CA TYR A 296 -6.06 10.75 5.87
C TYR A 296 -5.74 9.55 4.99
N ILE A 297 -6.32 8.40 5.34
CA ILE A 297 -6.40 7.28 4.42
C ILE A 297 -7.56 7.55 3.47
N VAL A 298 -7.22 7.80 2.20
CA VAL A 298 -8.22 8.13 1.16
C VAL A 298 -8.59 6.93 0.32
N GLY A 299 -7.80 5.85 0.37
CA GLY A 299 -8.17 4.56 -0.20
C GLY A 299 -7.34 3.42 0.36
N SER A 300 -7.95 2.24 0.41
CA SER A 300 -7.30 0.98 0.74
C SER A 300 -7.98 -0.18 0.02
N VAL A 301 -7.47 -1.40 0.21
CA VAL A 301 -8.10 -2.63 -0.30
C VAL A 301 -9.53 -2.79 0.24
N LYS A 302 -9.84 -2.27 1.43
CA LYS A 302 -11.21 -2.27 1.98
C LYS A 302 -12.18 -1.49 1.08
N SER A 303 -11.74 -0.35 0.56
CA SER A 303 -12.55 0.46 -0.36
C SER A 303 -12.91 -0.30 -1.65
N ALA A 304 -11.97 -1.10 -2.18
CA ALA A 304 -12.25 -1.99 -3.31
C ALA A 304 -13.27 -3.07 -2.94
N ALA A 305 -13.08 -3.73 -1.80
CA ALA A 305 -13.97 -4.79 -1.33
C ALA A 305 -15.40 -4.29 -1.10
N GLU A 306 -15.57 -3.08 -0.56
CA GLU A 306 -16.89 -2.46 -0.40
C GLU A 306 -17.59 -2.18 -1.73
N GLU A 307 -16.87 -1.66 -2.74
CA GLU A 307 -17.43 -1.42 -4.07
C GLU A 307 -17.86 -2.74 -4.73
N VAL A 308 -17.01 -3.77 -4.65
CA VAL A 308 -17.31 -5.12 -5.16
C VAL A 308 -18.51 -5.72 -4.45
N LYS A 309 -18.59 -5.60 -3.13
CA LYS A 309 -19.73 -6.08 -2.32
C LYS A 309 -21.03 -5.42 -2.76
N ASN A 310 -21.02 -4.10 -2.94
CA ASN A 310 -22.20 -3.35 -3.37
C ASN A 310 -22.64 -3.73 -4.78
N PHE A 311 -21.69 -3.98 -5.69
CA PHE A 311 -21.97 -4.44 -7.03
C PHE A 311 -22.59 -5.85 -7.04
N LEU A 312 -21.97 -6.83 -6.37
CA LEU A 312 -22.44 -8.21 -6.34
C LEU A 312 -23.83 -8.34 -5.69
N LYS A 313 -24.13 -7.54 -4.67
CA LYS A 313 -25.48 -7.47 -4.09
C LYS A 313 -26.53 -7.00 -5.11
N LYS A 314 -26.20 -6.04 -5.97
CA LYS A 314 -27.10 -5.58 -7.04
C LYS A 314 -27.31 -6.65 -8.12
N GLU A 315 -26.33 -7.50 -8.35
CA GLU A 315 -26.42 -8.67 -9.23
C GLU A 315 -27.15 -9.88 -8.58
N GLY A 316 -27.67 -9.69 -7.35
CA GLY A 316 -28.50 -10.67 -6.65
C GLY A 316 -27.73 -11.76 -5.91
N PHE A 317 -26.46 -11.54 -5.58
CA PHE A 317 -25.69 -12.45 -4.73
C PHE A 317 -25.92 -12.16 -3.25
N ASP A 318 -25.98 -13.22 -2.44
CA ASP A 318 -25.67 -13.14 -1.02
C ASP A 318 -24.15 -12.96 -0.86
N VAL A 319 -23.72 -11.85 -0.26
CA VAL A 319 -22.31 -11.45 -0.26
C VAL A 319 -21.76 -11.42 1.15
N GLU A 320 -20.73 -12.24 1.37
CA GLU A 320 -19.99 -12.35 2.61
C GLU A 320 -18.54 -11.88 2.43
N TYR A 321 -18.09 -10.97 3.29
CA TYR A 321 -16.67 -10.60 3.36
C TYR A 321 -16.05 -11.40 4.51
N PHE A 322 -15.45 -12.54 4.17
CA PHE A 322 -15.13 -13.58 5.16
C PHE A 322 -13.80 -13.34 5.87
N SER A 323 -12.87 -12.63 5.23
CA SER A 323 -11.58 -12.30 5.84
C SER A 323 -10.99 -11.03 5.26
N SER A 324 -10.50 -10.18 6.15
CA SER A 324 -9.67 -9.01 5.82
C SER A 324 -8.19 -9.23 6.07
N ASP A 325 -7.79 -10.43 6.48
CA ASP A 325 -6.46 -10.74 7.02
C ASP A 325 -5.92 -12.06 6.42
N ILE A 326 -6.04 -12.20 5.11
CA ILE A 326 -5.46 -13.34 4.41
C ILE A 326 -3.94 -13.21 4.43
N MET A 327 -3.26 -14.10 5.13
CA MET A 327 -1.80 -14.11 5.26
C MET A 327 -1.26 -15.54 5.26
N GLY A 328 0.04 -15.66 5.03
CA GLY A 328 0.77 -16.93 5.06
C GLY A 328 1.20 -17.40 3.67
N GLU A 329 1.70 -18.63 3.63
CA GLU A 329 2.20 -19.25 2.41
C GLU A 329 1.04 -19.54 1.45
N ALA A 330 1.15 -19.07 0.20
CA ALA A 330 0.09 -19.13 -0.80
C ALA A 330 -0.42 -20.55 -1.02
N LYS A 331 0.50 -21.51 -1.13
CA LYS A 331 0.20 -22.93 -1.29
C LYS A 331 -0.66 -23.47 -0.14
N ASP A 332 -0.25 -23.22 1.10
CA ASP A 332 -0.96 -23.73 2.27
C ASP A 332 -2.33 -23.08 2.42
N TYR A 333 -2.42 -21.78 2.12
CA TYR A 333 -3.70 -21.08 2.12
C TYR A 333 -4.67 -21.62 1.06
N GLY A 334 -4.19 -22.03 -0.12
CA GLY A 334 -5.03 -22.68 -1.13
C GLY A 334 -5.69 -23.98 -0.63
N ILE A 335 -4.99 -24.75 0.22
CA ILE A 335 -5.54 -25.95 0.86
C ILE A 335 -6.63 -25.58 1.87
N LEU A 336 -6.34 -24.59 2.71
CA LEU A 336 -7.29 -24.09 3.71
C LEU A 336 -8.56 -23.51 3.05
N LEU A 337 -8.40 -22.77 1.97
CA LEU A 337 -9.49 -22.10 1.25
C LEU A 337 -10.54 -23.11 0.76
N ASN A 338 -10.13 -24.30 0.29
CA ASN A 338 -11.05 -25.37 -0.11
C ASN A 338 -11.98 -25.79 1.04
N ASN A 339 -11.41 -26.01 2.23
CA ASN A 339 -12.19 -26.41 3.40
C ASN A 339 -13.14 -25.29 3.85
N ASN A 340 -12.65 -24.04 3.84
CA ASN A 340 -13.44 -22.88 4.26
C ASN A 340 -14.63 -22.61 3.33
N ILE A 341 -14.42 -22.66 2.01
CA ILE A 341 -15.49 -22.42 1.03
C ILE A 341 -16.61 -23.46 1.19
N LEU A 342 -16.28 -24.73 1.35
CA LEU A 342 -17.28 -25.79 1.56
C LEU A 342 -18.13 -25.52 2.82
N GLN A 343 -17.50 -25.13 3.93
CA GLN A 343 -18.20 -24.77 5.15
C GLN A 343 -19.09 -23.52 4.98
N MET A 344 -18.61 -22.51 4.26
CA MET A 344 -19.33 -21.25 4.05
C MET A 344 -20.53 -21.39 3.10
N ILE A 345 -20.46 -22.29 2.14
CA ILE A 345 -21.57 -22.60 1.23
C ILE A 345 -22.65 -23.36 2.01
N GLY A 346 -22.26 -24.34 2.83
CA GLY A 346 -23.18 -25.13 3.65
C GLY A 346 -24.08 -26.08 2.85
N ASP A 347 -24.59 -27.13 3.49
CA ASP A 347 -25.34 -28.21 2.81
C ASP A 347 -26.64 -27.70 2.15
N SER A 348 -27.26 -26.66 2.69
CA SER A 348 -28.51 -26.10 2.18
C SER A 348 -28.39 -25.41 0.81
N ALA A 349 -27.18 -24.97 0.45
CA ALA A 349 -26.92 -24.32 -0.83
C ALA A 349 -26.79 -25.31 -1.99
N LEU A 350 -26.38 -26.55 -1.71
CA LEU A 350 -26.21 -27.61 -2.71
C LEU A 350 -27.54 -28.10 -3.33
N HIS A 351 -28.67 -27.75 -2.71
CA HIS A 351 -30.00 -28.20 -3.13
C HIS A 351 -30.93 -27.05 -3.59
N ASN A 352 -30.40 -25.84 -3.80
CA ASN A 352 -31.18 -24.69 -4.25
C ASN A 352 -30.61 -24.13 -5.57
N GLU A 353 -31.30 -24.40 -6.68
CA GLU A 353 -30.90 -23.96 -8.02
C GLU A 353 -30.82 -22.44 -8.20
N ASN A 354 -31.45 -21.66 -7.31
CA ASN A 354 -31.43 -20.19 -7.34
C ASN A 354 -30.40 -19.58 -6.39
N PHE A 355 -29.60 -20.39 -5.68
CA PHE A 355 -28.63 -19.89 -4.72
C PHE A 355 -27.44 -19.22 -5.42
N LYS A 356 -27.20 -17.95 -5.11
CA LYS A 356 -26.04 -17.18 -5.56
C LYS A 356 -25.31 -16.64 -4.33
N LYS A 357 -24.10 -17.14 -4.08
CA LYS A 357 -23.24 -16.66 -2.99
C LYS A 357 -21.92 -16.15 -3.54
N ALA A 358 -21.46 -15.02 -3.00
CA ALA A 358 -20.15 -14.46 -3.30
C ALA A 358 -19.37 -14.27 -2.02
N LEU A 359 -18.14 -14.78 -2.03
CA LEU A 359 -17.19 -14.67 -0.94
C LEU A 359 -16.10 -13.69 -1.35
N ILE A 360 -15.89 -12.67 -0.52
CA ILE A 360 -14.82 -11.68 -0.70
C ILE A 360 -13.78 -11.92 0.39
N GLY A 361 -12.51 -11.92 0.02
CA GLY A 361 -11.39 -12.01 0.94
C GLY A 361 -10.27 -11.09 0.49
N THR A 362 -9.55 -10.50 1.44
CA THR A 362 -8.43 -9.60 1.14
C THR A 362 -7.27 -9.88 2.06
N GLY A 363 -6.05 -9.69 1.56
CA GLY A 363 -4.84 -9.80 2.35
C GLY A 363 -3.62 -9.90 1.44
N GLU A 364 -2.52 -10.41 1.98
CA GLU A 364 -1.24 -10.50 1.30
C GLU A 364 -0.60 -11.87 1.60
N LEU A 365 -0.61 -12.75 0.60
CA LEU A 365 0.06 -14.05 0.68
C LEU A 365 1.53 -13.94 0.27
N THR A 366 2.35 -14.87 0.73
CA THR A 366 3.76 -14.99 0.37
C THR A 366 4.04 -16.29 -0.38
N VAL A 367 5.15 -16.30 -1.13
CA VAL A 367 5.68 -17.49 -1.79
C VAL A 367 7.14 -17.66 -1.37
N THR A 368 7.45 -18.82 -0.81
CA THR A 368 8.81 -19.25 -0.54
C THR A 368 9.42 -19.80 -1.83
N ILE A 369 10.27 -19.01 -2.47
CA ILE A 369 10.86 -19.35 -3.77
C ILE A 369 11.82 -20.54 -3.63
N GLN A 370 11.50 -21.65 -4.31
CA GLN A 370 12.32 -22.87 -4.36
C GLN A 370 12.87 -23.19 -5.77
N GLY A 371 12.51 -22.42 -6.80
CA GLY A 371 12.88 -22.67 -8.19
C GLY A 371 12.84 -21.40 -9.05
N ASP A 372 12.95 -21.57 -10.37
CA ASP A 372 13.04 -20.52 -11.39
C ASP A 372 11.77 -20.37 -12.24
N GLY A 373 10.66 -20.95 -11.77
CA GLY A 373 9.36 -20.88 -12.43
C GLY A 373 8.79 -19.46 -12.53
N ILE A 374 7.76 -19.32 -13.37
CA ILE A 374 7.01 -18.07 -13.56
C ILE A 374 5.68 -18.18 -12.82
N GLY A 375 5.42 -17.26 -11.90
CA GLY A 375 4.14 -17.14 -11.24
C GLY A 375 4.09 -16.11 -10.12
N GLY A 376 3.05 -16.23 -9.29
CA GLY A 376 2.88 -15.41 -8.10
C GLY A 376 1.92 -16.05 -7.09
N ARG A 377 1.71 -15.34 -5.98
CA ARG A 377 0.95 -15.80 -4.81
C ARG A 377 -0.52 -16.18 -5.08
N ASN A 378 -1.25 -15.40 -5.88
CA ASN A 378 -2.63 -15.71 -6.23
C ASN A 378 -2.67 -16.93 -7.16
N GLN A 379 -1.74 -17.00 -8.10
CA GLN A 379 -1.64 -18.15 -9.02
C GLN A 379 -1.31 -19.44 -8.28
N GLU A 380 -0.37 -19.41 -7.34
CA GLU A 380 0.00 -20.56 -6.54
C GLU A 380 -1.12 -20.99 -5.57
N MET A 381 -1.79 -20.03 -4.93
CA MET A 381 -2.96 -20.29 -4.10
C MET A 381 -4.06 -21.00 -4.89
N LEU A 382 -4.40 -20.51 -6.08
CA LEU A 382 -5.45 -21.08 -6.92
C LEU A 382 -5.05 -22.45 -7.49
N LEU A 383 -3.78 -22.64 -7.86
CA LEU A 383 -3.27 -23.93 -8.30
C LEU A 383 -3.31 -24.96 -7.16
N SER A 384 -2.91 -24.56 -5.96
CA SER A 384 -2.99 -25.42 -4.77
C SER A 384 -4.44 -25.79 -4.46
N PHE A 385 -5.36 -24.83 -4.53
CA PHE A 385 -6.80 -25.06 -4.37
C PHE A 385 -7.34 -26.07 -5.38
N LEU A 386 -7.00 -25.93 -6.67
CA LEU A 386 -7.42 -26.85 -7.73
C LEU A 386 -7.01 -28.30 -7.48
N ASN A 387 -5.86 -28.53 -6.83
CA ASN A 387 -5.41 -29.88 -6.47
C ASN A 387 -6.21 -30.50 -5.32
N GLN A 388 -6.94 -29.69 -4.53
CA GLN A 388 -7.75 -30.16 -3.41
C GLN A 388 -9.23 -30.30 -3.77
N ILE A 389 -9.72 -29.50 -4.72
CA ILE A 389 -11.14 -29.41 -5.02
C ILE A 389 -11.67 -30.73 -5.59
N LYS A 390 -12.74 -31.26 -4.99
CA LYS A 390 -13.50 -32.42 -5.49
C LYS A 390 -14.90 -32.05 -5.96
N ILE A 391 -15.16 -30.76 -6.11
CA ILE A 391 -16.50 -30.23 -6.30
C ILE A 391 -16.92 -30.43 -7.75
N GLU A 392 -17.79 -31.41 -7.97
CA GLU A 392 -18.46 -31.64 -9.25
C GLU A 392 -19.93 -31.17 -9.24
N GLU A 393 -20.43 -30.73 -8.07
CA GLU A 393 -21.87 -30.54 -7.84
C GLU A 393 -22.38 -29.10 -8.03
N PHE A 394 -21.50 -28.10 -8.22
CA PHE A 394 -21.95 -26.71 -8.46
C PHE A 394 -21.04 -25.91 -9.39
N ASN A 395 -21.63 -24.89 -10.02
CA ASN A 395 -20.91 -23.92 -10.84
C ASN A 395 -20.17 -22.93 -9.95
N PHE A 396 -18.86 -22.78 -10.13
CA PHE A 396 -18.03 -21.88 -9.34
C PHE A 396 -17.06 -21.09 -10.20
N LEU A 397 -16.61 -19.96 -9.66
CA LEU A 397 -15.44 -19.25 -10.13
C LEU A 397 -14.73 -18.67 -8.91
N ILE A 398 -13.41 -18.85 -8.85
CA ILE A 398 -12.55 -18.19 -7.87
C ILE A 398 -11.51 -17.38 -8.62
N MET A 399 -11.31 -16.14 -8.20
CA MET A 399 -10.35 -15.22 -8.78
C MET A 399 -9.51 -14.60 -7.68
N GLY A 400 -8.19 -14.59 -7.89
CA GLY A 400 -7.23 -13.88 -7.04
C GLY A 400 -6.42 -12.94 -7.91
N ALA A 401 -6.29 -11.68 -7.50
CA ALA A 401 -5.59 -10.66 -8.28
C ALA A 401 -5.02 -9.55 -7.38
N ASN A 402 -3.86 -9.02 -7.76
CA ASN A 402 -3.26 -7.85 -7.14
C ASN A 402 -3.74 -6.59 -7.85
N LEU A 403 -4.30 -5.65 -7.08
CA LEU A 403 -4.88 -4.41 -7.64
C LEU A 403 -3.81 -3.45 -8.21
N ASP A 404 -2.54 -3.65 -7.87
CA ASP A 404 -1.42 -2.93 -8.48
C ASP A 404 -0.95 -3.53 -9.83
N GLY A 405 -1.54 -4.65 -10.23
CA GLY A 405 -1.30 -5.29 -11.52
C GLY A 405 -0.09 -6.23 -11.56
N ILE A 406 0.61 -6.44 -10.45
CA ILE A 406 1.87 -7.20 -10.43
C ILE A 406 1.67 -8.54 -9.72
N GLU A 407 1.86 -9.66 -10.42
CA GLU A 407 1.77 -11.01 -9.85
C GLU A 407 3.13 -11.72 -9.92
N GLY A 408 3.96 -11.53 -8.89
CA GLY A 408 5.31 -12.12 -8.83
C GLY A 408 6.17 -11.72 -10.02
N ASN A 409 6.69 -12.72 -10.74
CA ASN A 409 7.45 -12.53 -11.99
C ASN A 409 6.62 -12.83 -13.25
N SER A 410 5.29 -12.94 -13.13
CA SER A 410 4.36 -13.16 -14.24
C SER A 410 4.01 -11.86 -14.98
N GLU A 411 3.58 -11.97 -16.24
CA GLU A 411 2.96 -10.86 -16.98
C GLU A 411 1.50 -10.61 -16.56
N ALA A 412 0.90 -11.55 -15.82
CA ALA A 412 -0.45 -11.43 -15.31
C ALA A 412 -0.51 -10.57 -14.04
N MET A 413 -1.74 -10.17 -13.67
CA MET A 413 -2.03 -9.55 -12.37
C MET A 413 -2.62 -10.51 -11.35
N GLY A 414 -2.84 -11.77 -11.74
CA GLY A 414 -3.56 -12.76 -10.97
C GLY A 414 -3.96 -13.96 -11.83
N ALA A 415 -4.98 -14.69 -11.39
CA ALA A 415 -5.61 -15.77 -12.14
C ALA A 415 -7.07 -15.99 -11.72
N LEU A 416 -7.79 -16.76 -12.53
CA LEU A 416 -9.11 -17.28 -12.21
C LEU A 416 -9.15 -18.79 -12.49
N ILE A 417 -9.97 -19.49 -11.72
CA ILE A 417 -10.23 -20.92 -11.85
C ILE A 417 -11.75 -21.16 -11.77
N ASP A 418 -12.23 -22.15 -12.49
CA ASP A 418 -13.65 -22.52 -12.56
C ASP A 418 -13.79 -23.99 -12.96
N ASN A 419 -15.04 -24.45 -13.12
CA ASN A 419 -15.34 -25.81 -13.58
C ASN A 419 -14.65 -26.16 -14.90
N PHE A 420 -14.52 -25.21 -15.84
CA PHE A 420 -13.84 -25.46 -17.11
C PHE A 420 -12.38 -25.81 -16.89
N VAL A 421 -11.64 -25.01 -16.10
CA VAL A 421 -10.24 -25.28 -15.78
C VAL A 421 -10.08 -26.64 -15.08
N LEU A 422 -10.99 -26.97 -14.16
CA LEU A 422 -10.97 -28.26 -13.47
C LEU A 422 -11.10 -29.45 -14.43
N THR A 423 -11.93 -29.35 -15.48
CA THR A 423 -12.06 -30.41 -16.49
C THR A 423 -10.82 -30.56 -17.36
N GLN A 424 -10.06 -29.49 -17.59
CA GLN A 424 -8.84 -29.53 -18.41
C GLN A 424 -7.67 -30.18 -17.66
N ILE A 425 -7.58 -29.99 -16.34
CA ILE A 425 -6.51 -30.57 -15.51
C ILE A 425 -6.71 -32.07 -15.26
N LYS A 426 -7.95 -32.56 -15.31
CA LYS A 426 -8.28 -33.99 -15.17
C LYS A 426 -8.00 -34.81 -16.44
N LYS A 427 -7.79 -34.17 -17.59
CA LYS A 427 -7.38 -34.80 -18.84
C LYS A 427 -5.86 -34.94 -18.88
#